data_AF-A0A0F5P7S1-F1
#
_entry.id   AF-A0A0F5P7S1-F1
#
_cell.length_a   1.000
_cell.length_b   1.000
_cell.length_c   1.000
_cell.angle_alpha   90.00
_cell.angle_beta   90.00
_cell.angle_gamma   90.00
#
_symmetry.space_group_name_H-M   'P 1'
#
loop_
_entity.id
_entity.type
_entity.pdbx_description
1 polymer ?
#
loop_
_entity_poly.entity_id
_entity_poly.type
_entity_poly.pdbx_seq_one_letter_code
_entity_poly.pdbx_strand_id
1 'polypeptide(L)' 'MTNGLRLGDAVNELCPWSGDPISADSLTLYKGQVVGFCNTGCRDKFEKATTAFDLALAAKQD' A
#
# COMPACT_ATOMS: atom_id res chain seq x y z
N MET A 1 -15.97 7.25 -13.06
CA MET A 1 -14.67 7.02 -13.72
C MET A 1 -13.81 6.22 -12.76
N THR A 2 -13.79 4.89 -12.88
CA THR A 2 -13.04 4.02 -11.98
C THR A 2 -11.58 4.06 -12.41
N ASN A 3 -10.86 5.11 -12.01
CA ASN A 3 -9.44 5.23 -12.34
C ASN A 3 -8.68 4.25 -11.45
N GLY A 4 -8.54 3.01 -11.94
CA GLY A 4 -7.72 1.99 -11.30
C GLY A 4 -6.30 2.51 -11.07
N LEU A 5 -5.68 2.05 -9.99
CA LEU A 5 -4.29 2.36 -9.68
C LEU A 5 -3.38 1.85 -10.79
N ARG A 6 -2.34 2.62 -11.14
CA ARG A 6 -1.40 2.28 -12.22
C ARG A 6 0.01 2.13 -11.68
N LEU A 7 0.75 1.21 -12.27
CA LEU A 7 2.13 0.92 -11.88
C LEU A 7 3.03 2.16 -11.98
N GLY A 8 2.88 2.96 -13.05
CA GLY A 8 3.67 4.16 -13.27
C GLY A 8 3.36 5.32 -12.32
N ASP A 9 2.26 5.25 -11.57
CA ASP A 9 1.92 6.25 -10.55
C ASP A 9 2.52 5.87 -9.18
N ALA A 10 3.07 4.65 -9.04
CA ALA A 10 3.60 4.16 -7.78
C ALA A 10 4.90 4.87 -7.40
N VAL A 11 5.02 5.26 -6.13
CA VAL A 11 6.21 5.94 -5.60
C VAL A 11 7.40 5.00 -5.37
N ASN A 12 7.21 3.70 -5.56
CA ASN A 12 8.23 2.68 -5.36
C ASN A 12 8.25 1.68 -6.53
N GLU A 13 9.43 1.21 -6.89
CA GLU A 13 9.62 0.20 -7.94
C GLU A 13 9.76 -1.23 -7.38
N LEU A 14 10.20 -1.33 -6.12
CA LEU A 14 10.46 -2.60 -5.44
C LEU A 14 9.54 -2.75 -4.22
N CYS A 15 9.16 -4.00 -3.95
CA CYS A 15 8.36 -4.39 -2.80
C CYS A 15 9.18 -4.18 -1.51
N PRO A 16 8.66 -3.44 -0.52
CA PRO A 16 9.39 -3.19 0.73
C PRO A 16 9.69 -4.44 1.56
N TRP A 17 8.97 -5.54 1.33
CA TRP A 17 9.10 -6.78 2.10
C TRP A 17 10.18 -7.71 1.55
N SER A 18 10.23 -7.91 0.23
CA SER A 18 11.11 -8.89 -0.42
C SER A 18 12.20 -8.27 -1.29
N GLY A 19 12.03 -7.02 -1.72
CA GLY A 19 12.89 -6.39 -2.73
C GLY A 19 12.57 -6.76 -4.18
N ASP A 20 11.57 -7.62 -4.42
CA ASP A 20 11.13 -7.96 -5.78
C ASP A 20 10.37 -6.80 -6.45
N PRO A 21 10.30 -6.75 -7.80
CA PRO A 21 9.52 -5.74 -8.51
C PRO A 21 8.04 -5.71 -8.09
N ILE A 22 7.44 -4.53 -8.10
CA ILE A 22 6.01 -4.35 -7.84
C ILE A 22 5.14 -4.86 -8.99
N SER A 23 3.91 -5.27 -8.69
CA SER A 23 2.93 -5.75 -9.66
C SER A 23 1.69 -4.85 -9.73
N ALA A 24 1.14 -4.70 -10.94
CA ALA A 24 0.00 -3.83 -11.21
C ALA A 24 -1.31 -4.29 -10.53
N ASP A 25 -1.42 -5.57 -10.19
CA ASP A 25 -2.54 -6.15 -9.43
C ASP A 25 -2.41 -5.95 -7.90
N SER A 26 -1.26 -5.41 -7.46
CA SER A 26 -0.82 -5.38 -6.08
C SER A 26 -0.50 -3.95 -5.62
N LEU A 27 -1.30 -3.01 -6.09
CA LEU A 27 -1.22 -1.58 -5.76
C LEU A 27 -2.26 -1.18 -4.72
N THR A 28 -1.94 -0.18 -3.90
CA THR A 28 -2.90 0.49 -2.99
C THR A 28 -2.58 1.97 -2.84
N LEU A 29 -3.46 2.72 -2.16
CA LEU A 29 -3.23 4.11 -1.79
C LEU A 29 -2.75 4.19 -0.34
N TYR A 30 -1.66 4.91 -0.13
CA TYR A 30 -1.15 5.25 1.18
C TYR A 30 -0.85 6.74 1.25
N LYS A 31 -1.50 7.46 2.18
CA LYS A 31 -1.37 8.92 2.33
C LYS A 31 -1.54 9.69 1.01
N GLY A 32 -2.49 9.26 0.19
CA GLY A 32 -2.80 9.87 -1.12
C GLY A 32 -1.82 9.53 -2.25
N GLN A 33 -0.83 8.68 -2.01
CA GLN A 33 0.14 8.24 -3.01
C GLN A 33 -0.11 6.77 -3.37
N VAL A 34 0.18 6.39 -4.63
CA VAL A 34 0.13 4.99 -5.04
C VAL A 34 1.40 4.30 -4.53
N VAL A 35 1.23 3.16 -3.86
CA VAL A 35 2.32 2.29 -3.43
C VAL A 35 2.08 0.89 -3.98
N GLY A 36 3.16 0.21 -4.36
CA GLY A 36 3.11 -1.12 -4.97
C GLY A 36 3.77 -2.21 -4.14
N PHE A 37 3.32 -3.45 -4.37
CA PHE A 37 3.87 -4.67 -3.76
C PHE A 37 4.07 -5.74 -4.82
N CYS A 38 4.92 -6.73 -4.54
CA CYS A 38 5.18 -7.83 -5.48
C CYS A 38 4.00 -8.80 -5.64
N ASN A 39 3.07 -8.82 -4.68
CA ASN A 39 1.84 -9.61 -4.72
C ASN A 39 0.77 -9.02 -3.78
N THR A 40 -0.48 -9.47 -3.95
CA THR A 40 -1.63 -9.03 -3.16
C THR A 40 -1.49 -9.37 -1.68
N GLY A 41 -0.86 -10.49 -1.33
CA GLY A 41 -0.60 -10.84 0.07
C GLY A 41 0.29 -9.83 0.81
N CYS A 42 1.29 -9.29 0.13
CA CYS A 42 2.15 -8.22 0.66
C CYS A 42 1.40 -6.88 0.80
N ARG A 43 0.56 -6.54 -0.18
CA ARG A 43 -0.33 -5.37 -0.12
C ARG A 43 -1.29 -5.47 1.06
N ASP A 44 -2.00 -6.60 1.19
CA ASP A 44 -3.03 -6.78 2.21
C ASP A 44 -2.43 -6.78 3.63
N LYS A 45 -1.21 -7.32 3.80
CA LYS A 45 -0.46 -7.21 5.07
C LYS A 45 -0.17 -5.76 5.42
N PHE A 46 0.25 -4.96 4.44
CA PHE A 46 0.51 -3.54 4.64
C PHE A 46 -0.78 -2.78 5.01
N GLU A 47 -1.87 -2.96 4.26
CA GLU A 47 -3.15 -2.29 4.53
C GLU A 47 -3.69 -2.59 5.94
N LYS A 48 -3.58 -3.85 6.38
CA LYS A 48 -3.95 -4.25 7.75
C LYS A 48 -3.08 -3.57 8.79
N ALA A 49 -1.77 -3.52 8.56
CA ALA A 49 -0.83 -2.88 9.49
C ALA A 49 -1.10 -1.37 9.59
N THR A 50 -1.26 -0.68 8.47
CA THR A 50 -1.55 0.77 8.48
C THR A 50 -2.88 1.07 9.14
N THR A 51 -3.93 0.31 8.84
CA THR A 51 -5.24 0.47 9.49
C THR A 51 -5.15 0.27 11.00
N ALA A 52 -4.42 -0.76 11.46
CA ALA A 52 -4.24 -1.00 12.89
C ALA A 52 -3.53 0.16 13.59
N PHE A 53 -2.48 0.72 12.96
CA PHE A 53 -1.79 1.88 13.51
C PHE A 53 -2.63 3.14 13.48
N ASP A 54 -3.37 3.41 12.41
CA ASP A 54 -4.25 4.57 12.29
C ASP A 54 -5.33 4.54 13.39
N LEU A 55 -5.94 3.38 13.64
CA LEU A 55 -6.90 3.19 14.74
C LEU A 55 -6.26 3.41 16.11
N ALA A 56 -5.06 2.87 16.33
CA ALA A 56 -4.35 3.04 17.59
C ALA A 56 -3.93 4.50 17.84
N LEU A 57 -3.58 5.24 16.78
CA LEU A 57 -3.26 6.66 16.86
C LEU A 57 -4.50 7.51 17.16
N ALA A 58 -5.63 7.24 16.49
CA ALA A 58 -6.89 7.92 16.76
C ALA A 58 -7.31 7.78 18.23
N ALA A 59 -7.19 6.58 18.79
CA ALA A 59 -7.53 6.30 20.19
C ALA A 59 -6.60 6.97 21.23
N LYS A 60 -5.42 7.48 20.82
CA LYS A 60 -4.51 8.23 21.71
C LYS A 60 -4.70 9.74 21.67
N GLN A 61 -5.50 10.25 20.75
CA GLN A 61 -5.74 11.69 20.57
C GLN A 61 -6.98 12.19 21.32
N ASP A 62 -7.67 11.28 22.04
CA ASP A 62 -8.72 11.54 23.03
C ASP A 62 -8.17 11.49 24.47
#